data_AF-A0A9W8G2P3-F1
#
_entry.id   AF-A0A9W8G2P3-F1
#
_cell.length_a   1.000
_cell.length_b   1.000
_cell.length_c   1.000
_cell.angle_alpha   90.00
_cell.angle_beta   90.00
_cell.angle_gamma   90.00
#
_symmetry.space_group_name_H-M   'P 1'
#
loop_
_entity.id
_entity.type
_entity.pdbx_description
1 polymer ?
#
loop_
_entity_poly.entity_id
_entity_poly.type
_entity_poly.pdbx_seq_one_letter_code
_entity_poly.pdbx_strand_id
1 'polypeptide(L)'
;MVGKKSKKNSDNNSSKSSSKSKGNGGLDEINGYKILPVRFASDEDEQANIGDSAHYLYFKQHKSGKDEDILMPSSRTLYVYNLPADTTERDIRRLFQGVARIARVIFHGVVGQDAIKTGAVTAHMMTELAAAMASAATAQNQHQQKKKQQASKNEEDVTKPVPRTRLLRSGACAHIVLLEDEEMDKVLSMKARTVQEWPSPNAEDAKSPLEYRGLARYIYEHRASRPPTDLLKTEVNSYMAKFEEAQYERERMLAQQQNVPDDDGFITVIRRGRNTKNKDGSATVTAASAEEAREAAKKKTDVVFGNMYRFQVRERKNNQLLELRKKFEEDKEKIARMRQSRLFRPY
;
A
#
# COMPACT_ATOMS: atom_id res chain seq x y z
N MET A 1 97.07 -16.50 -3.38
CA MET A 1 96.39 -17.28 -4.43
C MET A 1 94.88 -17.20 -4.19
N VAL A 2 94.15 -16.66 -5.18
CA VAL A 2 92.81 -17.08 -5.68
C VAL A 2 91.81 -17.58 -4.61
N GLY A 3 90.69 -16.94 -4.29
CA GLY A 3 89.70 -16.25 -5.13
C GLY A 3 88.47 -17.15 -5.34
N LYS A 4 87.28 -16.79 -4.81
CA LYS A 4 85.98 -16.82 -5.51
C LYS A 4 84.79 -16.41 -4.62
N LYS A 5 83.92 -15.63 -5.26
CA LYS A 5 82.61 -15.13 -4.84
C LYS A 5 81.54 -16.24 -4.85
N SER A 6 80.51 -16.11 -4.01
CA SER A 6 79.13 -16.40 -4.42
C SER A 6 78.10 -15.65 -3.57
N LYS A 7 77.24 -14.90 -4.27
CA LYS A 7 76.04 -14.16 -3.82
C LYS A 7 74.94 -15.09 -3.31
N LYS A 8 74.14 -14.62 -2.33
CA LYS A 8 72.67 -14.60 -2.44
C LYS A 8 72.03 -13.57 -1.50
N ASN A 9 71.34 -12.62 -2.14
CA ASN A 9 70.19 -11.79 -1.70
C ASN A 9 69.16 -12.59 -0.86
N SER A 10 68.21 -12.03 -0.12
CA SER A 10 67.85 -10.67 0.31
C SER A 10 66.66 -10.82 1.29
N ASP A 11 66.23 -9.70 1.88
CA ASP A 11 64.92 -9.43 2.47
C ASP A 11 64.86 -9.37 4.01
N ASN A 12 65.46 -8.29 4.51
CA ASN A 12 64.98 -7.57 5.69
C ASN A 12 63.60 -7.00 5.40
N ASN A 13 62.59 -7.33 6.22
CA ASN A 13 61.38 -6.52 6.32
C ASN A 13 61.15 -6.13 7.78
N SER A 14 61.83 -5.05 8.17
CA SER A 14 61.58 -4.31 9.40
C SER A 14 60.22 -3.62 9.29
N SER A 15 59.28 -4.01 10.15
CA SER A 15 57.99 -3.37 10.37
C SER A 15 58.20 -1.90 10.79
N LYS A 16 58.17 -1.00 9.80
CA LYS A 16 58.14 0.45 10.03
C LYS A 16 56.78 0.84 10.58
N SER A 17 56.80 1.27 11.84
CA SER A 17 55.83 2.15 12.48
C SER A 17 55.34 3.23 11.51
N SER A 18 54.05 3.20 11.19
CA SER A 18 53.40 4.25 10.41
C SER A 18 53.37 5.55 11.23
N SER A 19 54.14 6.51 10.77
CA SER A 19 54.21 7.88 11.23
C SER A 19 52.82 8.53 11.29
N LYS A 20 52.45 9.06 12.45
CA LYS A 20 51.39 10.07 12.62
C LYS A 20 51.69 11.25 11.68
N SER A 21 50.97 11.35 10.57
CA SER A 21 50.87 12.60 9.82
C SER A 21 50.00 13.55 10.65
N LYS A 22 50.56 14.71 11.00
CA LYS A 22 49.77 15.85 11.46
C LYS A 22 48.96 16.35 10.27
N GLY A 23 47.79 15.76 10.05
CA GLY A 23 46.86 16.14 8.98
C GLY A 23 46.00 17.32 9.41
N ASN A 24 45.84 18.30 8.52
CA ASN A 24 44.75 19.28 8.57
C ASN A 24 43.46 18.54 8.95
N GLY A 25 42.74 18.98 10.01
CA GLY A 25 41.61 18.26 10.61
C GLY A 25 40.33 18.15 9.75
N GLY A 26 40.46 17.85 8.45
CA GLY A 26 39.38 17.44 7.57
C GLY A 26 39.02 15.96 7.77
N LEU A 27 37.92 15.54 7.15
CA LEU A 27 37.47 14.15 7.18
C LEU A 27 38.41 13.24 6.37
N ASP A 28 38.55 12.00 6.82
CA ASP A 28 39.26 10.97 6.07
C ASP A 28 38.50 10.64 4.77
N GLU A 29 39.26 10.31 3.72
CA GLU A 29 38.72 9.99 2.40
C GLU A 29 39.15 8.59 1.94
N ILE A 30 38.19 7.77 1.51
CA ILE A 30 38.42 6.45 0.90
C ILE A 30 37.68 6.38 -0.42
N ASN A 31 38.39 6.14 -1.53
CA ASN A 31 37.81 6.03 -2.89
C ASN A 31 36.89 7.21 -3.29
N GLY A 32 37.21 8.41 -2.78
CA GLY A 32 36.43 9.63 -2.98
C GLY A 32 35.15 9.71 -2.15
N TYR A 33 34.96 8.83 -1.16
CA TYR A 33 33.97 8.98 -0.10
C TYR A 33 34.62 9.61 1.13
N LYS A 34 33.95 10.60 1.70
CA LYS A 34 34.27 11.17 3.01
C LYS A 34 33.67 10.32 4.12
N ILE A 35 34.45 10.09 5.15
CA ILE A 35 34.05 9.27 6.31
C ILE A 35 33.61 10.19 7.43
N LEU A 36 32.36 10.05 7.87
CA LEU A 36 31.83 10.73 9.05
C LEU A 36 31.62 9.72 10.19
N PRO A 37 32.47 9.74 11.23
CA PRO A 37 32.22 8.95 12.43
C PRO A 37 31.10 9.59 13.25
N VAL A 38 30.11 8.78 13.61
CA VAL A 38 28.96 9.16 14.42
C VAL A 38 28.86 8.22 15.62
N ARG A 39 28.53 8.75 16.78
CA ARG A 39 28.28 7.96 17.99
C ARG A 39 26.81 7.98 18.33
N PHE A 40 26.26 6.85 18.73
CA PHE A 40 24.90 6.82 19.28
C PHE A 40 24.98 7.21 20.75
N ALA A 41 24.06 8.08 21.18
CA ALA A 41 23.88 8.33 22.61
C ALA A 41 23.49 7.00 23.29
N SER A 42 24.26 6.61 24.31
CA SER A 42 23.94 5.51 25.21
C SER A 42 23.72 6.10 26.59
N ASP A 43 22.81 5.52 27.35
CA ASP A 43 22.58 5.92 28.74
C ASP A 43 23.88 5.74 29.54
N GLU A 44 24.14 6.67 30.47
CA GLU A 44 25.39 6.78 31.23
C GLU A 44 25.78 5.47 31.96
N ASP A 45 24.80 4.63 32.28
CA ASP A 45 24.98 3.35 32.98
C ASP A 45 25.50 2.20 32.10
N GLU A 46 25.27 2.21 30.77
CA GLU A 46 25.72 1.15 29.84
C GLU A 46 27.11 1.41 29.26
N GLN A 47 27.64 2.63 29.42
CA GLN A 47 28.94 3.07 28.91
C GLN A 47 30.14 2.34 29.56
N ALA A 48 29.92 1.64 30.69
CA ALA A 48 30.96 0.89 31.37
C ALA A 48 31.34 -0.44 30.69
N ASN A 49 30.49 -1.02 29.83
CA ASN A 49 30.71 -2.35 29.25
C ASN A 49 30.74 -2.43 27.72
N ILE A 50 30.23 -1.41 27.01
CA ILE A 50 30.28 -1.36 25.55
C ILE A 50 31.34 -0.33 25.15
N GLY A 51 32.48 -0.80 24.66
CA GLY A 51 33.55 0.07 24.17
C GLY A 51 33.02 1.10 23.17
N ASP A 52 33.69 2.26 23.12
CA ASP A 52 33.44 3.39 22.21
C ASP A 52 33.22 2.92 20.76
N SER A 53 31.96 2.64 20.41
CA SER A 53 31.58 2.05 19.13
C SER A 53 31.05 3.16 18.23
N ALA A 54 31.87 3.61 17.28
CA ALA A 54 31.50 4.59 16.29
C ALA A 54 30.86 3.93 15.06
N HIS A 55 29.76 4.49 14.58
CA HIS A 55 29.14 4.16 13.31
C HIS A 55 29.68 5.08 12.23
N TYR A 56 30.20 4.51 11.14
CA TYR A 56 30.81 5.28 10.06
C TYR A 56 29.85 5.47 8.90
N LEU A 57 29.55 6.73 8.60
CA LEU A 57 28.80 7.15 7.43
C LEU A 57 29.76 7.52 6.31
N TYR A 58 29.41 7.17 5.07
CA TYR A 58 30.22 7.47 3.91
C TYR A 58 29.43 8.37 2.98
N PHE A 59 29.99 9.49 2.55
CA PHE A 59 29.28 10.39 1.64
C PHE A 59 30.16 10.97 0.55
N LYS A 60 29.53 11.28 -0.59
CA LYS A 60 30.18 11.81 -1.79
C LYS A 60 29.19 12.65 -2.57
N GLN A 61 29.68 13.61 -3.35
CA GLN A 61 28.85 14.28 -4.34
C GLN A 61 28.28 13.26 -5.35
N HIS A 62 26.97 13.34 -5.59
CA HIS A 62 26.30 12.49 -6.57
C HIS A 62 26.78 12.86 -7.98
N LYS A 63 26.92 11.84 -8.82
CA LYS A 63 27.20 12.02 -10.25
C LYS A 63 26.00 11.45 -11.00
N SER A 64 25.22 12.32 -11.63
CA SER A 64 24.17 11.90 -12.54
C SER A 64 24.80 11.37 -13.83
N GLY A 65 24.03 10.56 -14.57
CA GLY A 65 24.43 10.03 -15.87
C GLY A 65 24.39 11.09 -16.97
N LYS A 66 24.25 10.64 -18.23
CA LYS A 66 24.14 11.55 -19.38
C LYS A 66 22.87 12.42 -19.37
N ASP A 67 21.85 12.00 -18.64
CA ASP A 67 20.60 12.73 -18.44
C ASP A 67 20.56 13.25 -17.00
N GLU A 68 20.51 14.57 -16.83
CA GLU A 68 20.37 15.20 -15.52
C GLU A 68 18.95 14.99 -14.99
N ASP A 69 18.82 14.27 -13.88
CA ASP A 69 17.54 14.07 -13.21
C ASP A 69 17.09 15.39 -12.57
N ILE A 70 15.95 15.94 -13.01
CA ILE A 70 15.33 17.15 -12.44
C ILE A 70 15.10 16.98 -10.92
N LEU A 71 14.83 15.75 -10.49
CA LEU A 71 14.62 15.38 -9.10
C LEU A 71 15.93 15.28 -8.31
N MET A 72 17.05 15.02 -8.96
CA MET A 72 18.35 14.78 -8.34
C MET A 72 19.49 15.45 -9.12
N PRO A 73 19.51 16.79 -9.19
CA PRO A 73 20.56 17.50 -9.92
C PRO A 73 21.92 17.30 -9.26
N SER A 74 22.93 16.93 -10.06
CA SER A 74 24.28 16.56 -9.59
C SER A 74 25.00 17.65 -8.80
N SER A 75 24.73 18.92 -9.09
CA SER A 75 25.34 20.08 -8.44
C SER A 75 25.03 20.15 -6.93
N ARG A 76 23.79 19.82 -6.55
CA ARG A 76 23.27 19.95 -5.18
C ARG A 76 22.88 18.62 -4.53
N THR A 77 23.25 17.49 -5.14
CA THR A 77 22.93 16.17 -4.58
C THR A 77 24.12 15.48 -3.94
N LEU A 78 23.92 15.08 -2.69
CA LEU A 78 24.88 14.30 -1.92
C LEU A 78 24.41 12.85 -1.84
N TYR A 79 25.26 11.92 -2.23
CA TYR A 79 25.06 10.50 -2.02
C TYR A 79 25.64 10.09 -0.66
N VAL A 80 24.82 9.48 0.19
CA VAL A 80 25.22 8.97 1.51
C VAL A 80 24.96 7.48 1.58
N TYR A 81 25.91 6.74 2.14
CA TYR A 81 25.91 5.31 2.31
C TYR A 81 26.08 4.91 3.78
N ASN A 82 25.61 3.71 4.12
CA ASN A 82 25.62 3.13 5.45
C ASN A 82 24.79 3.91 6.47
N LEU A 83 23.58 4.33 6.08
CA LEU A 83 22.66 4.98 7.02
C LEU A 83 22.15 4.00 8.09
N PRO A 84 21.99 4.43 9.35
CA PRO A 84 21.31 3.67 10.39
C PRO A 84 19.88 3.25 9.99
N ALA A 85 19.40 2.12 10.52
CA ALA A 85 18.13 1.53 10.11
C ALA A 85 16.90 2.41 10.44
N ASP A 86 17.02 3.25 11.45
CA ASP A 86 16.00 4.14 11.99
C ASP A 86 16.09 5.58 11.45
N THR A 87 16.97 5.85 10.47
CA THR A 87 17.20 7.20 9.95
C THR A 87 15.93 7.81 9.36
N THR A 88 15.61 9.02 9.81
CA THR A 88 14.54 9.87 9.27
C THR A 88 15.12 11.12 8.60
N GLU A 89 14.30 11.80 7.80
CA GLU A 89 14.69 13.07 7.19
C GLU A 89 15.09 14.14 8.23
N ARG A 90 14.43 14.13 9.41
CA ARG A 90 14.73 15.08 10.49
C ARG A 90 16.12 14.86 11.08
N ASP A 91 16.59 13.61 11.12
CA ASP A 91 17.93 13.30 11.65
C ASP A 91 19.00 13.79 10.73
N ILE A 92 18.81 13.59 9.44
CA ILE A 92 19.74 14.07 8.42
C ILE A 92 19.78 15.61 8.46
N ARG A 93 18.62 16.27 8.62
CA ARG A 93 18.56 17.72 8.83
C ARG A 93 19.30 18.18 10.09
N ARG A 94 19.21 17.43 11.19
CA ARG A 94 19.94 17.71 12.44
C ARG A 94 21.45 17.44 12.31
N LEU A 95 21.83 16.37 11.63
CA LEU A 95 23.23 15.98 11.41
C LEU A 95 23.99 17.05 10.62
N PHE A 96 23.37 17.59 9.56
CA PHE A 96 23.94 18.64 8.73
C PHE A 96 23.59 20.06 9.22
N GLN A 97 22.96 20.18 10.40
CA GLN A 97 22.55 21.48 10.92
C GLN A 97 23.76 22.40 11.14
N GLY A 98 23.69 23.59 10.55
CA GLY A 98 24.76 24.58 10.59
C GLY A 98 25.85 24.40 9.54
N VAL A 99 25.83 23.31 8.76
CA VAL A 99 26.72 23.12 7.58
C VAL A 99 25.95 23.39 6.29
N ALA A 100 24.77 22.77 6.13
CA ALA A 100 23.93 22.93 4.95
C ALA A 100 22.44 22.88 5.27
N ARG A 101 21.62 23.45 4.38
CA ARG A 101 20.17 23.39 4.45
C ARG A 101 19.66 22.36 3.45
N ILE A 102 18.88 21.41 3.95
CA ILE A 102 18.41 20.30 3.13
C ILE A 102 17.03 20.62 2.57
N ALA A 103 16.89 20.55 1.25
CA ALA A 103 15.62 20.72 0.56
C ALA A 103 14.80 19.42 0.62
N ARG A 104 15.43 18.27 0.34
CA ARG A 104 14.74 16.98 0.29
C ARG A 104 15.70 15.82 0.55
N VAL A 105 15.20 14.75 1.15
CA VAL A 105 15.92 13.48 1.28
C VAL A 105 15.18 12.35 0.56
N ILE A 106 15.90 11.61 -0.28
CA ILE A 106 15.40 10.45 -1.00
C ILE A 106 16.12 9.22 -0.48
N PHE A 107 15.41 8.37 0.25
CA PHE A 107 15.95 7.12 0.77
C PHE A 107 15.80 5.97 -0.23
N HIS A 108 16.84 5.18 -0.37
CA HIS A 108 16.87 3.92 -1.12
C HIS A 108 17.04 2.74 -0.16
N GLY A 109 16.63 1.54 -0.57
CA GLY A 109 16.73 0.35 0.29
C GLY A 109 15.74 0.37 1.47
N VAL A 110 14.57 0.94 1.24
CA VAL A 110 13.50 1.03 2.22
C VAL A 110 12.89 -0.35 2.47
N VAL A 111 12.82 -0.75 3.74
CA VAL A 111 12.22 -2.02 4.17
C VAL A 111 10.85 -1.73 4.78
N GLY A 112 9.86 -2.57 4.45
CA GLY A 112 8.55 -2.52 5.11
C GLY A 112 7.67 -1.34 4.71
N GLN A 113 7.88 -0.73 3.54
CA GLN A 113 6.76 -0.06 2.89
C GLN A 113 5.73 -1.13 2.54
N ASP A 114 4.57 -1.10 3.19
CA ASP A 114 3.39 -1.80 2.71
C ASP A 114 3.18 -1.38 1.24
N ALA A 115 3.52 -2.27 0.32
CA ALA A 115 3.51 -2.09 -1.13
C ALA A 115 2.12 -1.78 -1.71
N ILE A 116 1.12 -1.59 -0.85
CA ILE A 116 -0.28 -1.34 -1.19
C ILE A 116 -0.60 0.17 -1.18
N LYS A 117 0.22 1.03 -0.55
CA LYS A 117 -0.13 2.46 -0.41
C LYS A 117 0.85 3.45 -1.02
N THR A 118 2.09 3.09 -1.31
CA THR A 118 3.06 4.09 -1.81
C THR A 118 2.81 4.50 -3.25
N GLY A 119 2.41 3.58 -4.14
CA GLY A 119 1.99 3.93 -5.50
C GLY A 119 0.76 4.86 -5.53
N ALA A 120 -0.20 4.60 -4.63
CA ALA A 120 -1.39 5.43 -4.49
C ALA A 120 -1.07 6.80 -3.90
N VAL A 121 -0.18 6.90 -2.89
CA VAL A 121 0.20 8.18 -2.27
C VAL A 121 1.10 9.01 -3.19
N THR A 122 2.04 8.41 -3.93
CA THR A 122 2.83 9.14 -4.93
C THR A 122 1.98 9.59 -6.12
N ALA A 123 1.02 8.77 -6.56
CA ALA A 123 0.04 9.17 -7.57
C ALA A 123 -0.88 10.28 -7.05
N HIS A 124 -1.37 10.20 -5.82
CA HIS A 124 -2.19 11.25 -5.20
C HIS A 124 -1.41 12.55 -5.03
N MET A 125 -0.14 12.49 -4.59
CA MET A 125 0.74 13.67 -4.49
C MET A 125 1.07 14.27 -5.86
N MET A 126 1.29 13.44 -6.90
CA MET A 126 1.49 13.94 -8.26
C MET A 126 0.21 14.52 -8.87
N THR A 127 -0.96 13.96 -8.56
CA THR A 127 -2.25 14.46 -9.02
C THR A 127 -2.63 15.76 -8.30
N GLU A 128 -2.34 15.87 -7.00
CA GLU A 128 -2.55 17.09 -6.22
C GLU A 128 -1.58 18.20 -6.63
N LEU A 129 -0.31 17.89 -6.95
CA LEU A 129 0.66 18.88 -7.40
C LEU A 129 0.36 19.33 -8.84
N ALA A 130 -0.10 18.43 -9.71
CA ALA A 130 -0.62 18.75 -11.03
C ALA A 130 -1.93 19.57 -10.96
N ALA A 131 -2.84 19.25 -10.03
CA ALA A 131 -4.06 20.01 -9.81
C ALA A 131 -3.79 21.38 -9.18
N ALA A 132 -2.79 21.49 -8.29
CA ALA A 132 -2.35 22.76 -7.72
C ALA A 132 -1.72 23.66 -8.81
N MET A 133 -0.88 23.11 -9.68
CA MET A 133 -0.34 23.82 -10.85
C MET A 133 -1.43 24.21 -11.86
N ALA A 134 -2.43 23.35 -12.08
CA ALA A 134 -3.59 23.68 -12.93
C ALA A 134 -4.50 24.76 -12.29
N SER A 135 -4.69 24.73 -10.97
CA SER A 135 -5.48 25.73 -10.24
C SER A 135 -4.79 27.10 -10.14
N ALA A 136 -3.45 27.12 -10.19
CA ALA A 136 -2.67 28.36 -10.32
C ALA A 136 -2.85 29.01 -11.70
N ALA A 137 -3.22 28.24 -12.73
CA ALA A 137 -3.52 28.74 -14.07
C ALA A 137 -4.99 29.17 -14.26
N THR A 138 -5.88 28.90 -13.31
CA THR A 138 -7.31 29.30 -13.38
C THR A 138 -7.71 29.99 -12.09
N ALA A 139 -7.13 31.17 -11.86
CA ALA A 139 -7.56 32.07 -10.82
C ALA A 139 -8.83 32.79 -11.27
N GLN A 140 -10.01 32.22 -11.00
CA GLN A 140 -11.23 32.97 -10.69
C GLN A 140 -12.33 32.03 -10.13
N ASN A 141 -12.87 32.44 -8.98
CA ASN A 141 -14.11 31.97 -8.34
C ASN A 141 -14.19 30.53 -7.82
N GLN A 142 -13.76 30.32 -6.56
CA GLN A 142 -14.42 29.36 -5.66
C GLN A 142 -14.40 29.87 -4.20
N HIS A 143 -15.25 30.85 -3.91
CA HIS A 143 -15.59 31.24 -2.54
C HIS A 143 -17.05 30.85 -2.27
N GLN A 144 -17.32 29.57 -2.01
CA GLN A 144 -18.53 29.13 -1.27
C GLN A 144 -18.58 27.63 -0.93
N GLN A 145 -17.71 26.76 -1.47
CA GLN A 145 -17.74 25.32 -1.15
C GLN A 145 -16.82 24.88 0.00
N LYS A 146 -15.93 25.75 0.50
CA LYS A 146 -14.97 25.39 1.58
C LYS A 146 -15.58 25.25 2.98
N LYS A 147 -16.80 25.74 3.23
CA LYS A 147 -17.37 25.75 4.59
C LYS A 147 -18.15 24.48 4.96
N LYS A 148 -18.53 23.63 4.00
CA LYS A 148 -19.30 22.40 4.27
C LYS A 148 -18.46 21.12 4.24
N GLN A 149 -17.25 21.15 3.70
CA GLN A 149 -16.29 20.03 3.75
C GLN A 149 -15.32 20.10 4.95
N GLN A 150 -15.26 21.22 5.66
CA GLN A 150 -14.39 21.38 6.85
C GLN A 150 -15.03 20.85 8.14
N ALA A 151 -16.35 20.62 8.18
CA ALA A 151 -17.04 20.15 9.38
C ALA A 151 -17.06 18.61 9.52
N SER A 152 -16.93 17.85 8.43
CA SER A 152 -16.93 16.38 8.47
C SER A 152 -15.53 15.76 8.60
N LYS A 153 -14.46 16.57 8.56
CA LYS A 153 -13.07 16.08 8.63
C LYS A 153 -12.51 15.92 10.05
N ASN A 154 -13.21 16.41 11.07
CA ASN A 154 -12.67 16.49 12.43
C ASN A 154 -13.10 15.34 13.36
N GLU A 155 -13.91 14.39 12.90
CA GLU A 155 -14.41 13.27 13.73
C GLU A 155 -14.08 11.87 13.20
N GLU A 156 -13.16 11.75 12.23
CA GLU A 156 -12.74 10.45 11.65
C GLU A 156 -11.40 9.93 12.21
N ASP A 157 -10.91 10.51 13.32
CA ASP A 157 -9.49 10.44 13.69
C ASP A 157 -9.15 9.52 14.88
N VAL A 158 -10.03 8.62 15.31
CA VAL A 158 -9.73 7.79 16.50
C VAL A 158 -8.94 6.52 16.17
N THR A 159 -9.01 6.02 14.93
CA THR A 159 -8.48 4.68 14.55
C THR A 159 -7.87 4.62 13.16
N LYS A 160 -7.27 5.73 12.71
CA LYS A 160 -6.38 5.67 11.55
C LYS A 160 -5.28 4.63 11.82
N PRO A 161 -4.93 3.80 10.81
CA PRO A 161 -3.88 2.81 10.97
C PRO A 161 -2.62 3.52 11.45
N VAL A 162 -2.01 2.98 12.50
CA VAL A 162 -0.83 3.59 13.10
C VAL A 162 0.24 3.77 12.02
N PRO A 163 0.67 5.02 11.77
CA PRO A 163 1.62 5.26 10.70
C PRO A 163 2.97 4.68 11.12
N ARG A 164 3.39 3.64 10.43
CA ARG A 164 4.71 3.04 10.64
C ARG A 164 5.77 3.96 10.10
N THR A 165 6.74 4.30 10.95
CA THR A 165 7.96 4.95 10.47
C THR A 165 8.70 3.99 9.55
N ARG A 166 9.26 4.55 8.49
CA ARG A 166 10.03 3.78 7.50
C ARG A 166 11.30 3.22 8.15
N LEU A 167 11.59 1.93 7.94
CA LEU A 167 12.90 1.36 8.27
C LEU A 167 13.77 1.28 7.02
N LEU A 168 15.07 1.44 7.23
CA LEU A 168 16.08 1.24 6.21
C LEU A 168 16.73 -0.13 6.38
N ARG A 169 17.14 -0.74 5.26
CA ARG A 169 17.95 -1.96 5.27
C ARG A 169 19.36 -1.67 5.80
N SER A 170 20.06 -2.68 6.30
CA SER A 170 21.50 -2.60 6.50
C SER A 170 22.21 -2.20 5.20
N GLY A 171 23.15 -1.25 5.29
CA GLY A 171 23.84 -0.68 4.13
C GLY A 171 22.96 0.21 3.24
N ALA A 172 21.86 0.76 3.77
CA ALA A 172 21.00 1.66 3.01
C ALA A 172 21.75 2.93 2.57
N CYS A 173 21.27 3.48 1.47
CA CYS A 173 21.79 4.71 0.87
C CYS A 173 20.68 5.74 0.71
N ALA A 174 21.06 7.02 0.71
CA ALA A 174 20.16 8.12 0.43
C ALA A 174 20.81 9.16 -0.48
N HIS A 175 19.99 9.80 -1.28
CA HIS A 175 20.34 11.04 -1.98
C HIS A 175 19.74 12.21 -1.23
N ILE A 176 20.60 13.11 -0.76
CA ILE A 176 20.22 14.32 -0.05
C ILE A 176 20.35 15.47 -1.03
N VAL A 177 19.24 16.15 -1.30
CA VAL A 177 19.20 17.35 -2.14
C VAL A 177 19.35 18.56 -1.23
N LEU A 178 20.44 19.30 -1.41
CA LEU A 178 20.70 20.57 -0.72
C LEU A 178 19.83 21.69 -1.29
N LEU A 179 19.69 22.76 -0.52
CA LEU A 179 18.91 23.93 -0.94
C LEU A 179 19.66 24.75 -1.99
N GLU A 180 20.95 25.01 -1.76
CA GLU A 180 21.83 25.84 -2.59
C GLU A 180 23.08 25.04 -3.02
N ASP A 181 23.64 25.34 -4.19
CA ASP A 181 24.83 24.65 -4.71
C ASP A 181 26.10 24.96 -3.88
N GLU A 182 26.22 26.18 -3.34
CA GLU A 182 27.34 26.60 -2.49
C GLU A 182 27.45 25.80 -1.18
N GLU A 183 26.35 25.19 -0.75
CA GLU A 183 26.33 24.34 0.44
C GLU A 183 27.01 23.00 0.19
N MET A 184 27.16 22.57 -1.07
CA MET A 184 27.86 21.33 -1.42
C MET A 184 29.33 21.39 -1.02
N ASP A 185 30.00 22.49 -1.33
CA ASP A 185 31.42 22.69 -1.00
C ASP A 185 31.66 22.78 0.50
N LYS A 186 30.67 23.28 1.26
CA LYS A 186 30.70 23.36 2.73
C LYS A 186 30.52 21.98 3.40
N VAL A 187 29.78 21.06 2.76
CA VAL A 187 29.53 19.69 3.24
C VAL A 187 30.65 18.72 2.86
N LEU A 188 31.16 18.81 1.63
CA LEU A 188 32.56 18.50 1.34
C LEU A 188 33.41 19.48 2.19
N SER A 189 34.74 19.51 2.30
CA SER A 189 35.45 20.43 3.26
C SER A 189 35.05 20.46 4.77
N MET A 190 33.91 19.93 5.21
CA MET A 190 33.51 19.92 6.62
C MET A 190 34.56 19.15 7.43
N LYS A 191 34.81 19.63 8.64
CA LYS A 191 35.73 18.98 9.58
C LYS A 191 34.93 18.00 10.45
N ALA A 192 35.54 16.88 10.81
CA ALA A 192 35.01 16.08 11.90
C ALA A 192 34.94 16.98 13.14
N ARG A 193 33.73 17.30 13.60
CA ARG A 193 33.59 17.72 15.00
C ARG A 193 33.99 16.50 15.83
N THR A 194 34.77 16.74 16.88
CA THR A 194 35.52 15.73 17.63
C THR A 194 34.70 14.48 17.99
N VAL A 195 33.38 14.62 18.13
CA VAL A 195 32.38 13.55 18.04
C VAL A 195 31.07 14.17 17.53
N GLN A 196 30.42 13.63 16.50
CA GLN A 196 29.00 13.94 16.23
C GLN A 196 28.12 12.84 16.83
N GLU A 197 27.25 13.24 17.75
CA GLU A 197 26.23 12.35 18.28
C GLU A 197 25.10 12.21 17.26
N TRP A 198 24.67 10.97 17.01
CA TRP A 198 23.50 10.72 16.19
C TRP A 198 22.29 11.31 16.90
N PRO A 199 21.46 12.13 16.24
CA PRO A 199 20.29 12.72 16.85
C PRO A 199 19.23 11.65 17.08
N SER A 200 19.32 10.94 18.20
CA SER A 200 18.25 10.05 18.68
C SER A 200 17.42 10.83 19.71
N PRO A 201 16.10 11.02 19.50
CA PRO A 201 15.24 11.45 20.59
C PRO A 201 15.32 10.43 21.72
N ASN A 202 15.50 10.89 22.95
CA ASN A 202 15.23 10.04 24.10
C ASN A 202 13.78 9.55 24.02
N ALA A 203 13.52 8.33 24.48
CA ALA A 203 12.18 7.73 24.39
C ALA A 203 11.09 8.62 25.04
N GLU A 204 11.47 9.45 26.01
CA GLU A 204 10.61 10.39 26.74
C GLU A 204 10.36 11.71 25.99
N ASP A 205 11.30 12.15 25.15
CA ASP A 205 11.19 13.42 24.40
C ASP A 205 10.38 13.30 23.10
N ALA A 206 10.04 12.07 22.70
CA ALA A 206 9.24 11.79 21.52
C ALA A 206 7.78 12.24 21.74
N LYS A 207 7.45 13.42 21.21
CA LYS A 207 6.10 14.01 21.28
C LYS A 207 5.12 13.35 20.30
N SER A 208 5.67 12.76 19.25
CA SER A 208 4.92 12.17 18.15
C SER A 208 5.24 10.68 18.02
N PRO A 209 4.24 9.82 17.72
CA PRO A 209 4.52 8.41 17.50
C PRO A 209 5.45 8.10 16.33
N LEU A 210 5.57 9.05 15.37
CA LEU A 210 6.53 8.98 14.27
C LEU A 210 7.98 9.24 14.70
N GLU A 211 8.19 9.65 15.95
CA GLU A 211 9.52 9.90 16.52
C GLU A 211 10.03 8.69 17.30
N TYR A 212 9.17 7.71 17.62
CA TYR A 212 9.58 6.51 18.34
C TYR A 212 10.59 5.67 17.55
N ARG A 213 11.62 5.20 18.26
CA ARG A 213 12.75 4.43 17.71
C ARG A 213 13.00 3.16 18.49
N GLY A 214 13.79 2.27 17.88
CA GLY A 214 14.25 1.04 18.52
C GLY A 214 13.11 0.29 19.20
N LEU A 215 13.28 0.01 20.49
CA LEU A 215 12.30 -0.71 21.29
C LEU A 215 10.98 0.07 21.48
N ALA A 216 11.05 1.38 21.73
CA ALA A 216 9.87 2.22 21.97
C ALA A 216 8.89 2.16 20.78
N ARG A 217 9.44 2.15 19.56
CA ARG A 217 8.66 1.94 18.33
C ARG A 217 7.93 0.61 18.35
N TYR A 218 8.63 -0.50 18.61
CA TYR A 218 8.02 -1.83 18.58
C TYR A 218 6.97 -2.00 19.69
N ILE A 219 7.19 -1.40 20.86
CA ILE A 219 6.19 -1.35 21.94
C ILE A 219 4.94 -0.61 21.47
N TYR A 220 5.12 0.55 20.82
CA TYR A 220 4.00 1.32 20.29
C TYR A 220 3.24 0.54 19.19
N GLU A 221 3.95 -0.08 18.23
CA GLU A 221 3.32 -0.93 17.21
C GLU A 221 2.60 -2.13 17.83
N HIS A 222 3.17 -2.75 18.87
CA HIS A 222 2.55 -3.85 19.57
C HIS A 222 1.26 -3.43 20.27
N ARG A 223 1.27 -2.29 20.98
CA ARG A 223 0.08 -1.72 21.63
C ARG A 223 -0.97 -1.29 20.60
N ALA A 224 -0.54 -0.69 19.50
CA ALA A 224 -1.40 -0.29 18.40
C ALA A 224 -2.14 -1.47 17.74
N SER A 225 -1.48 -2.62 17.61
CA SER A 225 -2.10 -3.83 17.06
C SER A 225 -3.22 -4.41 17.95
N ARG A 226 -3.28 -3.99 19.21
CA ARG A 226 -4.24 -4.47 20.22
C ARG A 226 -4.85 -3.28 20.96
N PRO A 227 -5.71 -2.50 20.29
CA PRO A 227 -6.39 -1.38 20.93
C PRO A 227 -7.25 -1.88 22.11
N PRO A 228 -7.42 -1.06 23.15
CA PRO A 228 -8.29 -1.41 24.26
C PRO A 228 -9.74 -1.56 23.77
N THR A 229 -10.47 -2.51 24.35
CA THR A 229 -11.82 -2.87 23.93
C THR A 229 -12.80 -1.69 23.98
N ASP A 230 -12.58 -0.75 24.89
CA ASP A 230 -13.51 0.37 25.09
C ASP A 230 -13.41 1.38 23.96
N LEU A 231 -12.21 1.69 23.48
CA LEU A 231 -12.02 2.53 22.29
C LEU A 231 -12.64 1.87 21.06
N LEU A 232 -12.40 0.57 20.87
CA LEU A 232 -12.98 -0.19 19.75
C LEU A 232 -14.51 -0.17 19.79
N LYS A 233 -15.12 -0.34 20.96
CA LYS A 233 -16.58 -0.25 21.12
C LYS A 233 -17.10 1.12 20.73
N THR A 234 -16.47 2.20 21.20
CA THR A 234 -16.92 3.56 20.87
C THR A 234 -16.86 3.83 19.37
N GLU A 235 -15.80 3.38 18.72
CA GLU A 235 -15.63 3.50 17.27
C GLU A 235 -16.70 2.70 16.52
N VAL A 236 -16.85 1.41 16.82
CA VAL A 236 -17.85 0.55 16.18
C VAL A 236 -19.25 1.13 16.37
N ASN A 237 -19.59 1.58 17.57
CA ASN A 237 -20.89 2.18 17.84
C ASN A 237 -21.09 3.47 17.03
N SER A 238 -20.09 4.35 16.97
CA SER A 238 -20.17 5.58 16.15
C SER A 238 -20.32 5.28 14.66
N TYR A 239 -19.63 4.24 14.16
CA TYR A 239 -19.74 3.80 12.78
C TYR A 239 -21.13 3.24 12.50
N MET A 240 -21.65 2.38 13.39
CA MET A 240 -22.99 1.81 13.28
C MET A 240 -24.07 2.89 13.33
N ALA A 241 -23.94 3.88 14.21
CA ALA A 241 -24.86 5.02 14.27
C ALA A 241 -24.88 5.81 12.96
N LYS A 242 -23.71 6.20 12.42
CA LYS A 242 -23.61 6.88 11.11
C LYS A 242 -24.17 6.03 9.97
N PHE A 243 -23.95 4.72 10.02
CA PHE A 243 -24.47 3.78 9.04
C PHE A 243 -26.00 3.69 9.13
N GLU A 244 -26.57 3.56 10.32
CA GLU A 244 -28.01 3.49 10.58
C GLU A 244 -28.71 4.79 10.19
N GLU A 245 -28.13 5.95 10.51
CA GLU A 245 -28.61 7.26 10.06
C GLU A 245 -28.65 7.33 8.53
N ALA A 246 -27.56 6.94 7.86
CA ALA A 246 -27.51 6.92 6.40
C ALA A 246 -28.50 5.92 5.77
N GLN A 247 -28.74 4.77 6.43
CA GLN A 247 -29.78 3.82 5.99
C GLN A 247 -31.17 4.43 6.16
N TYR A 248 -31.45 5.04 7.31
CA TYR A 248 -32.72 5.67 7.60
C TYR A 248 -33.02 6.82 6.63
N GLU A 249 -32.04 7.66 6.33
CA GLU A 249 -32.18 8.73 5.32
C GLU A 249 -32.50 8.17 3.94
N ARG A 250 -31.80 7.10 3.51
CA ARG A 250 -32.09 6.42 2.23
C ARG A 250 -33.51 5.85 2.20
N GLU A 251 -33.93 5.19 3.27
CA GLU A 251 -35.28 4.65 3.39
C GLU A 251 -36.34 5.75 3.37
N ARG A 252 -36.09 6.87 4.06
CA ARG A 252 -36.95 8.05 4.06
C ARG A 252 -37.07 8.65 2.67
N MET A 253 -35.96 8.82 1.95
CA MET A 253 -35.95 9.33 0.57
C MET A 253 -36.70 8.40 -0.38
N LEU A 254 -36.50 7.07 -0.27
CA LEU A 254 -37.24 6.09 -1.07
C LEU A 254 -38.74 6.10 -0.74
N ALA A 255 -39.12 6.26 0.53
CA ALA A 255 -40.52 6.36 0.93
C ALA A 255 -41.18 7.65 0.40
N GLN A 256 -40.45 8.76 0.35
CA GLN A 256 -40.93 9.99 -0.29
C GLN A 256 -41.12 9.80 -1.80
N GLN A 257 -40.15 9.18 -2.49
CA GLN A 257 -40.25 8.89 -3.92
C GLN A 257 -41.39 7.92 -4.27
N GLN A 258 -41.74 6.99 -3.37
CA GLN A 258 -42.85 6.06 -3.58
C GLN A 258 -44.23 6.73 -3.67
N ASN A 259 -44.40 7.92 -3.07
CA ASN A 259 -45.70 8.60 -2.99
C ASN A 259 -45.83 9.77 -3.97
N VAL A 260 -44.81 10.03 -4.80
CA VAL A 260 -44.84 11.08 -5.82
C VAL A 260 -45.25 10.43 -7.15
N PRO A 261 -46.37 10.85 -7.77
CA PRO A 261 -46.71 10.43 -9.13
C PRO A 261 -45.68 10.95 -10.13
N ASP A 262 -45.35 10.13 -11.13
CA ASP A 262 -44.48 10.53 -12.24
C ASP A 262 -45.19 11.56 -13.16
N ASP A 263 -44.48 12.12 -14.16
CA ASP A 263 -45.02 13.13 -15.10
C ASP A 263 -46.28 12.65 -15.87
N ASP A 264 -46.45 11.34 -16.02
CA ASP A 264 -47.64 10.68 -16.62
C ASP A 264 -48.73 10.30 -15.60
N GLY A 265 -48.57 10.67 -14.32
CA GLY A 265 -49.56 10.45 -13.25
C GLY A 265 -49.62 9.03 -12.67
N PHE A 266 -48.65 8.17 -12.98
CA PHE A 266 -48.57 6.82 -12.45
C PHE A 266 -47.74 6.76 -11.16
N ILE A 267 -48.17 5.92 -10.21
CA ILE A 267 -47.45 5.65 -8.96
C ILE A 267 -46.68 4.34 -9.10
N THR A 268 -45.36 4.38 -8.94
CA THR A 268 -44.51 3.20 -9.04
C THR A 268 -44.68 2.28 -7.81
N VAL A 269 -45.31 1.12 -8.01
CA VAL A 269 -45.52 0.12 -6.95
C VAL A 269 -44.26 -0.70 -6.71
N ILE A 270 -43.51 -0.39 -5.66
CA ILE A 270 -42.36 -1.19 -5.21
C ILE A 270 -42.84 -2.17 -4.12
N ARG A 271 -42.68 -3.48 -4.33
CA ARG A 271 -43.00 -4.49 -3.32
C ARG A 271 -42.02 -4.38 -2.14
N ARG A 272 -42.51 -3.94 -0.97
CA ARG A 272 -41.76 -4.02 0.29
C ARG A 272 -41.57 -5.49 0.71
N GLY A 273 -40.36 -5.85 1.12
CA GLY A 273 -40.09 -7.14 1.77
C GLY A 273 -39.39 -8.21 0.93
N ARG A 274 -39.03 -7.95 -0.33
CA ARG A 274 -38.09 -8.83 -1.05
C ARG A 274 -36.75 -8.12 -1.18
N ASN A 275 -35.76 -8.59 -0.43
CA ASN A 275 -34.35 -8.32 -0.72
C ASN A 275 -34.00 -9.00 -2.06
N THR A 276 -34.48 -8.44 -3.16
CA THR A 276 -34.11 -8.79 -4.54
C THR A 276 -32.91 -7.99 -5.02
N LYS A 277 -32.22 -7.29 -4.12
CA LYS A 277 -30.86 -6.82 -4.39
C LYS A 277 -29.93 -7.93 -3.92
N ASN A 278 -29.51 -8.77 -4.86
CA ASN A 278 -28.20 -9.40 -4.77
C ASN A 278 -27.22 -8.29 -4.40
N LYS A 279 -26.35 -8.52 -3.41
CA LYS A 279 -25.48 -7.49 -2.82
C LYS A 279 -24.50 -6.83 -3.80
N ASP A 280 -24.41 -7.33 -5.02
CA ASP A 280 -23.76 -6.65 -6.12
C ASP A 280 -24.81 -5.89 -6.91
N GLY A 281 -24.72 -4.56 -6.93
CA GLY A 281 -25.57 -3.65 -7.70
C GLY A 281 -25.48 -3.80 -9.22
N SER A 282 -25.23 -5.01 -9.73
CA SER A 282 -25.48 -5.41 -11.09
C SER A 282 -26.89 -5.96 -11.15
N ALA A 283 -27.81 -5.17 -11.74
CA ALA A 283 -28.89 -5.79 -12.48
C ALA A 283 -28.22 -6.58 -13.61
N THR A 284 -27.86 -7.83 -13.34
CA THR A 284 -27.55 -8.78 -14.37
C THR A 284 -28.86 -9.01 -15.12
N VAL A 285 -29.15 -8.13 -16.08
CA VAL A 285 -29.70 -8.56 -17.36
C VAL A 285 -28.63 -9.47 -17.95
N THR A 286 -28.47 -10.66 -17.37
CA THR A 286 -27.74 -11.74 -18.02
C THR A 286 -28.51 -11.94 -19.31
N ALA A 287 -27.85 -11.62 -20.42
CA ALA A 287 -28.24 -12.10 -21.73
C ALA A 287 -28.37 -13.61 -21.63
N ALA A 288 -29.58 -14.08 -21.31
CA ALA A 288 -29.94 -15.47 -21.47
C ALA A 288 -29.65 -15.78 -22.93
N SER A 289 -28.91 -16.87 -23.15
CA SER A 289 -28.72 -17.40 -24.49
C SER A 289 -30.05 -17.38 -25.23
N ALA A 290 -30.06 -16.99 -26.51
CA ALA A 290 -31.26 -16.95 -27.33
C ALA A 290 -32.04 -18.29 -27.29
N GLU A 291 -31.36 -19.39 -26.97
CA GLU A 291 -31.92 -20.72 -26.80
C GLU A 291 -32.72 -20.87 -25.49
N GLU A 292 -32.17 -20.44 -24.35
CA GLU A 292 -32.86 -20.45 -23.06
C GLU A 292 -34.06 -19.48 -23.06
N ALA A 293 -33.93 -18.33 -23.73
CA ALA A 293 -35.05 -17.40 -23.92
C ALA A 293 -36.17 -18.02 -24.77
N ARG A 294 -35.83 -18.82 -25.80
CA ARG A 294 -36.80 -19.54 -26.63
C ARG A 294 -37.46 -20.70 -25.88
N GLU A 295 -36.72 -21.46 -25.07
CA GLU A 295 -37.30 -22.52 -24.24
C GLU A 295 -38.21 -21.97 -23.14
N ALA A 296 -37.81 -20.87 -22.50
CA ALA A 296 -38.65 -20.19 -21.52
C ALA A 296 -39.91 -19.60 -22.17
N ALA A 297 -39.82 -19.09 -23.41
CA ALA A 297 -40.98 -18.63 -24.17
C ALA A 297 -41.94 -19.79 -24.51
N LYS A 298 -41.42 -20.94 -24.96
CA LYS A 298 -42.23 -22.16 -25.22
C LYS A 298 -42.94 -22.66 -23.96
N LYS A 299 -42.27 -22.65 -22.81
CA LYS A 299 -42.87 -23.02 -21.51
C LYS A 299 -43.96 -22.03 -21.08
N LYS A 300 -43.78 -20.73 -21.34
CA LYS A 300 -44.80 -19.70 -21.06
C LYS A 300 -46.04 -19.85 -21.96
N THR A 301 -45.87 -20.16 -23.26
CA THR A 301 -47.01 -20.38 -24.16
C THR A 301 -47.83 -21.62 -23.79
N ASP A 302 -47.17 -22.69 -23.33
CA ASP A 302 -47.84 -23.92 -22.90
C ASP A 302 -48.65 -23.71 -21.59
N VAL A 303 -48.18 -22.84 -20.70
CA VAL A 303 -48.90 -22.45 -19.48
C VAL A 303 -50.06 -21.48 -19.76
N VAL A 304 -49.91 -20.55 -20.72
CA VAL A 304 -50.93 -19.52 -21.02
C VAL A 304 -52.05 -20.03 -21.95
N PHE A 305 -51.75 -20.86 -22.96
CA PHE A 305 -52.75 -21.36 -23.92
C PHE A 305 -53.08 -22.85 -23.76
N GLY A 306 -52.20 -23.64 -23.14
CA GLY A 306 -52.34 -25.11 -23.06
C GLY A 306 -53.13 -25.64 -21.86
N ASN A 307 -53.53 -24.80 -20.91
CA ASN A 307 -54.07 -25.22 -19.61
C ASN A 307 -55.31 -24.45 -19.13
N MET A 308 -56.04 -23.75 -20.02
CA MET A 308 -57.22 -22.99 -19.60
C MET A 308 -58.40 -23.91 -19.25
N TYR A 309 -58.56 -25.04 -19.95
CA TYR A 309 -59.75 -25.89 -19.81
C TYR A 309 -59.46 -27.29 -19.27
N ARG A 310 -60.34 -27.79 -18.38
CA ARG A 310 -60.23 -29.12 -17.77
C ARG A 310 -60.24 -30.27 -18.79
N PHE A 311 -60.90 -30.09 -19.93
CA PHE A 311 -60.92 -31.11 -20.99
C PHE A 311 -59.55 -31.26 -21.67
N GLN A 312 -58.79 -30.18 -21.85
CA GLN A 312 -57.43 -30.21 -22.41
C GLN A 312 -56.48 -31.02 -21.51
N VAL A 313 -56.58 -30.84 -20.20
CA VAL A 313 -55.80 -31.60 -19.21
C VAL A 313 -56.17 -33.10 -19.25
N ARG A 314 -57.47 -33.42 -19.38
CA ARG A 314 -57.94 -34.81 -19.48
C ARG A 314 -57.46 -35.48 -20.76
N GLU A 315 -57.57 -34.78 -21.89
CA GLU A 315 -57.16 -35.28 -23.20
C GLU A 315 -55.65 -35.49 -23.27
N ARG A 316 -54.85 -34.56 -22.72
CA ARG A 316 -53.39 -34.73 -22.61
C ARG A 316 -53.02 -35.97 -21.79
N LYS A 317 -53.67 -36.20 -20.65
CA LYS A 317 -53.45 -37.40 -19.82
C LYS A 317 -53.83 -38.68 -20.57
N ASN A 318 -54.94 -38.67 -21.32
CA ASN A 318 -55.34 -39.82 -22.15
C ASN A 318 -54.32 -40.09 -23.27
N ASN A 319 -53.84 -39.05 -23.95
CA ASN A 319 -52.86 -39.17 -25.01
C ASN A 319 -51.52 -39.68 -24.48
N GLN A 320 -51.07 -39.19 -23.32
CA GLN A 320 -49.89 -39.71 -22.63
C GLN A 320 -50.04 -41.20 -22.27
N LEU A 321 -51.24 -41.60 -21.81
CA LEU A 321 -51.51 -43.00 -21.46
C LEU A 321 -51.55 -43.91 -22.70
N LEU A 322 -52.09 -43.43 -23.81
CA LEU A 322 -52.06 -44.12 -25.11
C LEU A 322 -50.62 -44.26 -25.64
N GLU A 323 -49.81 -43.20 -25.55
CA GLU A 323 -48.41 -43.22 -25.97
C GLU A 323 -47.59 -44.21 -25.14
N LEU A 324 -47.79 -44.24 -23.82
CA LEU A 324 -47.14 -45.21 -22.93
C LEU A 324 -47.55 -46.65 -23.26
N ARG A 325 -48.81 -46.91 -23.58
CA ARG A 325 -49.26 -48.24 -24.03
C ARG A 325 -48.58 -48.65 -25.33
N LYS A 326 -48.51 -47.74 -26.29
CA LYS A 326 -47.83 -47.97 -27.58
C LYS A 326 -46.34 -48.27 -27.39
N LYS A 327 -45.63 -47.46 -26.60
CA LYS A 327 -44.21 -47.70 -26.25
C LYS A 327 -44.01 -49.03 -25.55
N PHE A 328 -44.93 -49.42 -24.67
CA PHE A 328 -44.86 -50.70 -23.97
C PHE A 328 -45.08 -51.90 -24.89
N GLU A 329 -45.96 -51.78 -25.88
CA GLU A 329 -46.14 -52.78 -26.94
C GLU A 329 -44.89 -52.88 -27.82
N GLU A 330 -44.33 -51.75 -28.24
CA GLU A 330 -43.07 -51.68 -28.99
C GLU A 330 -41.91 -52.33 -28.21
N ASP A 331 -41.80 -52.05 -26.90
CA ASP A 331 -40.78 -52.65 -26.04
C ASP A 331 -41.03 -54.15 -25.84
N LYS A 332 -42.28 -54.59 -25.70
CA LYS A 332 -42.63 -56.03 -25.67
C LYS A 332 -42.21 -56.73 -26.95
N GLU A 333 -42.49 -56.14 -28.11
CA GLU A 333 -42.06 -56.69 -29.41
C GLU A 333 -40.53 -56.72 -29.51
N LYS A 334 -39.85 -55.66 -29.08
CA LYS A 334 -38.40 -55.58 -29.10
C LYS A 334 -37.77 -56.65 -28.20
N ILE A 335 -38.34 -56.88 -27.03
CA ILE A 335 -37.94 -57.96 -26.13
C ILE A 335 -38.24 -59.32 -26.75
N ALA A 336 -39.39 -59.51 -27.41
CA ALA A 336 -39.71 -60.75 -28.10
C ALA A 336 -38.71 -61.05 -29.23
N ARG A 337 -38.34 -60.05 -30.04
CA ARG A 337 -37.29 -60.18 -31.06
C ARG A 337 -35.94 -60.52 -30.43
N MET A 338 -35.55 -59.85 -29.35
CA MET A 338 -34.30 -60.16 -28.63
C MET A 338 -34.29 -61.56 -27.99
N ARG A 339 -35.44 -62.06 -27.54
CA ARG A 339 -35.58 -63.43 -27.02
C ARG A 339 -35.46 -64.46 -28.15
N GLN A 340 -36.09 -64.20 -29.31
CA GLN A 340 -35.97 -65.06 -30.50
C GLN A 340 -34.52 -65.12 -31.00
N SER A 341 -33.80 -63.99 -31.00
CA SER A 341 -32.39 -63.92 -31.40
C SER A 341 -31.42 -64.36 -30.30
N ARG A 342 -31.90 -64.83 -29.13
CA ARG A 342 -31.10 -65.25 -27.96
C ARG A 342 -30.14 -64.18 -27.41
N LEU A 343 -30.40 -62.91 -27.72
CA LEU A 343 -29.59 -61.75 -27.28
C LEU A 343 -30.14 -61.07 -26.02
N PHE A 344 -31.28 -61.53 -25.49
CA PHE A 344 -31.90 -60.95 -24.31
C PHE A 344 -31.20 -61.37 -23.00
N ARG A 345 -30.62 -60.41 -22.27
CA ARG A 345 -30.03 -60.58 -20.93
C ARG A 345 -30.86 -59.82 -19.89
N PRO A 346 -31.65 -60.52 -19.04
CA PRO A 346 -32.60 -59.88 -18.12
C PRO A 346 -32.00 -59.27 -16.84
N TYR A 347 -30.70 -59.42 -16.59
CA TYR A 347 -30.00 -58.87 -15.43
C TYR A 347 -28.60 -58.41 -15.81
#